data_AF-A0AAW9WA73-F1
#
_entry.id   AF-A0AAW9WA73-F1
#
_cell.length_a   1.000
_cell.length_b   1.000
_cell.length_c   1.000
_cell.angle_alpha   90.00
_cell.angle_beta   90.00
_cell.angle_gamma   90.00
#
_symmetry.space_group_name_H-M   'P 1'
#
loop_
_entity.id
_entity.type
_entity.pdbx_description
1 polymer ?
#
loop_
_entity_poly.entity_id
_entity_poly.type
_entity_poly.pdbx_seq_one_letter_code
_entity_poly.pdbx_strand_id
1 'polypeptide(L)'
;YGFVIGILIWLQLTPELPLEKGVAYFFVALPIAIVGYFSAKHQGNVAVAGMQILAKRPKEFMKGAILAAMVETYAILAFVVSFILTLRV
;
A
#
# COMPACT_ATOMS: atom_id res chain seq x y z
N TYR A 1 1.91 -1.47 4.74
CA TYR A 1 2.23 -0.08 4.32
C TYR A 1 1.39 0.97 5.04
N GLY A 2 0.06 0.95 4.94
CA GLY A 2 -0.79 1.96 5.61
C GLY A 2 -0.55 2.10 7.12
N PHE A 3 -0.31 0.98 7.82
CA PHE A 3 0.06 0.98 9.24
C PHE A 3 1.31 1.83 9.54
N VAL A 4 2.35 1.73 8.70
CA VAL A 4 3.59 2.51 8.87
C VAL A 4 3.30 4.00 8.69
N ILE A 5 2.55 4.39 7.67
CA ILE A 5 2.13 5.79 7.48
C ILE A 5 1.29 6.28 8.67
N GLY A 6 0.40 5.44 9.20
CA GLY A 6 -0.39 5.76 10.39
C GLY A 6 0.48 6.05 11.62
N ILE A 7 1.50 5.23 11.88
CA ILE A 7 2.46 5.48 12.96
C ILE A 7 3.25 6.78 12.70
N LEU A 8 3.73 6.98 11.48
CA LEU A 8 4.51 8.18 11.16
C LEU A 8 3.70 9.46 11.34
N ILE A 9 2.41 9.46 10.98
CA ILE A 9 1.51 10.58 11.24
C ILE A 9 1.28 10.72 12.76
N TRP A 10 1.02 9.62 13.47
CA TRP A 10 0.76 9.63 14.90
C TRP A 10 1.90 10.25 15.71
N LEU A 11 3.16 9.96 15.34
CA LEU A 11 4.34 10.55 15.97
C LEU A 11 4.49 12.08 15.76
N GLN A 12 3.74 12.67 14.83
CA GLN A 12 3.77 14.11 14.54
C GLN A 12 2.59 14.88 15.15
N LEU A 13 1.65 14.18 15.81
CA LEU A 13 0.47 14.82 16.39
C LEU A 13 0.82 15.51 17.71
N THR A 14 0.49 16.81 17.82
CA THR A 14 0.60 17.60 19.05
C THR A 14 -0.73 18.26 19.40
N PRO A 15 -0.99 18.59 20.68
CA PRO A 15 -2.23 19.27 21.08
C PRO A 15 -2.42 20.64 20.43
N GLU A 16 -1.33 21.37 20.14
CA GLU A 16 -1.38 22.69 19.50
C GLU A 16 -1.29 22.65 17.96
N LEU A 17 -1.56 21.49 17.33
CA LEU A 17 -1.46 21.35 15.87
C LEU A 17 -2.45 22.28 15.13
N PRO A 18 -1.97 23.14 14.22
CA PRO A 18 -2.86 23.94 13.38
C PRO A 18 -3.79 23.06 12.54
N LEU A 19 -5.04 23.49 12.35
CA LEU A 19 -6.03 22.76 11.56
C LEU A 19 -5.52 22.42 10.15
N GLU A 20 -4.79 23.35 9.53
CA GLU A 20 -4.19 23.17 8.20
C GLU A 20 -3.26 21.95 8.14
N LYS A 21 -2.43 21.74 9.17
CA LYS A 21 -1.55 20.57 9.25
C LYS A 21 -2.32 19.28 9.49
N GLY A 22 -3.37 19.32 10.32
CA GLY A 22 -4.24 18.17 10.55
C GLY A 22 -4.93 17.70 9.27
N VAL A 23 -5.44 18.65 8.48
CA VAL A 23 -6.03 18.38 7.17
C VAL A 23 -4.97 17.86 6.19
N ALA A 24 -3.75 18.43 6.20
CA ALA A 24 -2.66 17.93 5.37
C ALA A 24 -2.35 16.45 5.68
N TYR A 25 -2.21 16.06 6.96
CA TYR A 25 -2.00 14.65 7.33
C TYR A 25 -3.13 13.71 6.90
N PHE A 26 -4.38 14.17 6.91
CA PHE A 26 -5.50 13.41 6.34
C PHE A 26 -5.28 13.11 4.85
N PHE A 27 -4.91 14.12 4.05
CA PHE A 27 -4.61 13.95 2.63
C PHE A 27 -3.36 13.10 2.38
N VAL A 28 -2.34 13.17 3.24
CA VAL A 28 -1.15 12.32 3.19
C VAL A 28 -1.49 10.83 3.31
N ALA A 29 -2.52 10.48 4.08
CA ALA A 29 -2.92 9.08 4.26
C ALA A 29 -3.72 8.51 3.08
N LEU A 30 -4.34 9.35 2.24
CA LEU A 30 -5.25 8.92 1.18
C LEU A 30 -4.59 8.05 0.09
N PRO A 31 -3.40 8.37 -0.44
CA PRO A 31 -2.80 7.58 -1.51
C PRO A 31 -2.64 6.12 -1.09
N ILE A 32 -2.04 5.86 0.08
CA ILE A 32 -1.85 4.48 0.55
C ILE A 32 -3.18 3.81 0.97
N ALA A 33 -4.14 4.56 1.53
CA ALA A 33 -5.43 4.00 1.92
C ALA A 33 -6.21 3.52 0.69
N ILE A 34 -6.33 4.37 -0.34
CA ILE A 34 -7.12 4.09 -1.53
C ILE A 34 -6.41 3.07 -2.42
N VAL A 35 -5.18 3.38 -2.85
CA VAL A 35 -4.44 2.50 -3.78
C VAL A 35 -4.09 1.18 -3.10
N GLY A 36 -3.72 1.20 -1.82
CA GLY A 36 -3.46 -0.03 -1.06
C GLY A 36 -4.68 -0.95 -0.99
N TYR A 37 -5.88 -0.38 -0.77
CA TYR A 37 -7.13 -1.15 -0.74
C TYR A 37 -7.43 -1.82 -2.10
N PHE A 38 -7.40 -1.04 -3.19
CA PHE A 38 -7.67 -1.59 -4.52
C PHE A 38 -6.58 -2.56 -4.97
N SER A 39 -5.30 -2.24 -4.73
CA SER A 39 -4.18 -3.11 -5.06
C SER A 39 -4.29 -4.46 -4.36
N ALA A 40 -4.64 -4.48 -3.07
CA ALA A 40 -4.80 -5.72 -2.31
C ALA A 40 -5.91 -6.62 -2.90
N LYS A 41 -7.05 -6.05 -3.31
CA LYS A 41 -8.12 -6.80 -3.97
C LYS A 41 -7.64 -7.48 -5.26
N HIS A 42 -6.93 -6.75 -6.12
CA HIS A 42 -6.43 -7.28 -7.39
C HIS A 42 -5.29 -8.29 -7.17
N GLN A 43 -4.39 -8.02 -6.22
CA GLN A 43 -3.30 -8.92 -5.86
C GLN A 43 -3.83 -10.25 -5.30
N GLY A 44 -4.89 -10.21 -4.49
CA GLY A 44 -5.59 -11.40 -4.01
C GLY A 44 -6.15 -12.24 -5.16
N ASN A 45 -6.81 -11.62 -6.14
CA ASN A 45 -7.33 -12.31 -7.32
C ASN A 45 -6.21 -12.98 -8.14
N VAL A 46 -5.09 -12.28 -8.34
CA VAL A 46 -3.93 -12.82 -9.08
C VAL A 46 -3.27 -13.97 -8.30
N ALA A 47 -3.14 -13.85 -6.98
CA ALA A 47 -2.60 -14.90 -6.13
C ALA A 47 -3.47 -16.17 -6.17
N VAL A 48 -4.80 -16.03 -6.08
CA VAL A 48 -5.75 -17.14 -6.19
C VAL A 48 -5.67 -17.80 -7.57
N ALA A 49 -5.56 -17.02 -8.66
CA ALA A 49 -5.32 -17.57 -9.99
C ALA A 49 -3.97 -18.30 -10.08
N GLY A 50 -2.93 -17.77 -9.42
CA GLY A 50 -1.61 -18.40 -9.31
C GLY A 50 -1.63 -19.78 -8.66
N MET A 51 -2.59 -20.06 -7.75
CA MET A 51 -2.76 -21.40 -7.17
C MET A 51 -3.10 -22.45 -8.22
N GLN A 52 -3.76 -22.08 -9.33
CA GLN A 52 -4.03 -23.00 -10.43
C GLN A 52 -2.75 -23.40 -11.18
N ILE A 53 -1.78 -22.47 -11.29
CA ILE A 53 -0.46 -22.76 -11.85
C ILE A 53 0.26 -23.75 -10.94
N LEU A 54 0.27 -23.51 -9.62
CA LEU A 54 0.86 -24.42 -8.65
C LEU A 54 0.23 -25.83 -8.72
N ALA A 55 -1.10 -25.91 -8.82
CA ALA A 55 -1.83 -27.18 -8.86
C ALA A 55 -1.56 -27.99 -10.13
N LYS A 56 -1.48 -27.35 -11.30
CA LYS A 56 -1.36 -28.05 -12.60
C LYS A 56 0.08 -28.15 -13.12
N ARG A 57 0.93 -27.17 -12.77
CA ARG A 57 2.31 -27.01 -13.26
C ARG A 57 3.20 -26.52 -12.11
N PRO A 58 3.45 -27.36 -11.09
CA PRO A 58 4.17 -26.94 -9.88
C PRO A 58 5.58 -26.41 -10.16
N LYS A 59 6.26 -26.89 -11.21
CA LYS A 59 7.57 -26.36 -11.65
C LYS A 59 7.51 -24.90 -12.13
N GLU A 60 6.34 -24.39 -12.48
CA GLU A 60 6.12 -23.04 -12.99
C GLU A 60 5.48 -22.10 -11.95
N PHE A 61 5.32 -22.51 -10.68
CA PHE A 61 4.61 -21.73 -9.66
C PHE A 61 5.12 -20.30 -9.52
N MET A 62 6.43 -20.09 -9.72
CA MET A 62 7.07 -18.78 -9.60
C MET A 62 6.51 -17.76 -10.60
N LYS A 63 6.00 -18.20 -11.75
CA LYS A 63 5.32 -17.30 -12.71
C LYS A 63 4.09 -16.65 -12.08
N GLY A 64 3.30 -17.43 -11.32
CA GLY A 64 2.14 -16.91 -10.59
C GLY A 64 2.54 -15.94 -9.48
N ALA A 65 3.59 -16.27 -8.73
CA ALA A 65 4.11 -15.39 -7.68
C ALA A 65 4.63 -14.05 -8.24
N ILE A 66 5.37 -14.07 -9.35
CA ILE A 66 5.87 -12.86 -10.03
C ILE A 66 4.69 -11.98 -10.49
N LEU A 67 3.65 -12.57 -11.10
CA LEU A 67 2.47 -11.81 -11.53
C LEU A 67 1.76 -11.16 -10.34
N ALA A 68 1.65 -11.85 -9.20
CA ALA A 68 1.08 -11.27 -7.98
C ALA A 68 1.96 -10.11 -7.46
N ALA A 69 3.29 -10.26 -7.49
CA ALA A 69 4.23 -9.22 -7.08
C ALA A 69 4.19 -7.99 -8.01
N MET A 70 3.86 -8.14 -9.30
CA MET A 70 3.69 -6.97 -10.19
C MET A 70 2.56 -6.05 -9.70
N VAL A 71 1.47 -6.60 -9.17
CA VAL A 71 0.38 -5.80 -8.60
C VAL A 71 0.83 -5.06 -7.33
N GLU A 72 1.72 -5.65 -6.53
CA GLU A 72 2.27 -5.02 -5.32
C GLU A 72 2.96 -3.68 -5.58
N THR A 73 3.57 -3.52 -6.77
CA THR A 73 4.26 -2.29 -7.19
C THR A 73 3.38 -1.04 -7.02
N TYR A 74 2.08 -1.13 -7.30
CA TYR A 74 1.16 0.00 -7.14
C TYR A 74 1.00 0.41 -5.68
N ALA A 75 0.92 -0.56 -4.76
CA ALA A 75 0.86 -0.30 -3.33
C ALA A 75 2.17 0.32 -2.82
N ILE A 76 3.33 -0.12 -3.33
CA ILE A 76 4.64 0.46 -3.00
C ILE A 76 4.73 1.92 -3.48
N LEU A 77 4.32 2.22 -4.72
CA LEU A 77 4.32 3.59 -5.24
C LEU A 77 3.43 4.51 -4.39
N ALA A 78 2.23 4.06 -4.03
CA ALA A 78 1.34 4.82 -3.15
C ALA A 78 1.91 5.01 -1.74
N PHE A 79 2.60 4.00 -1.22
CA PHE A 79 3.31 4.08 0.04
C PHE A 79 4.44 5.12 -0.01
N VAL A 80 5.27 5.12 -1.07
CA VAL A 80 6.36 6.08 -1.25
C VAL A 80 5.84 7.51 -1.34
N VAL A 81 4.76 7.74 -2.10
CA VAL A 81 4.12 9.06 -2.18
C VAL A 81 3.64 9.51 -0.80
N SER A 82 2.91 8.65 -0.08
CA SER A 82 2.42 8.97 1.26
C SER A 82 3.59 9.24 2.22
N PHE A 83 4.66 8.45 2.16
CA PHE A 83 5.84 8.61 2.99
C PHE A 83 6.56 9.94 2.74
N ILE A 84 6.80 10.29 1.46
CA ILE A 84 7.42 11.57 1.09
C ILE A 84 6.56 12.75 1.56
N LEU A 85 5.24 12.65 1.40
CA LEU A 85 4.32 13.68 1.87
C LEU A 85 4.36 13.83 3.39
N THR A 86 4.39 12.73 4.16
CA THR A 86 4.50 12.80 5.63
C THR A 86 5.74 13.59 6.08
N LEU A 87 6.87 13.47 5.36
CA LEU A 87 8.10 14.20 5.68
C LEU A 87 8.06 15.70 5.33
N ARG A 88 7.01 16.17 4.66
CA ARG A 88 6.90 17.53 4.10
C ARG A 88 5.76 18.34 4.71
N VAL A 89 5.01 17.78 5.66
CA VAL A 89 3.94 18.45 6.43
C VAL A 89 4.49 18.97 7.76
#